data_AF-A0A8J3T000-F1
#
_entry.id   AF-A0A8J3T000-F1
#
_cell.length_a   1.000
_cell.length_b   1.000
_cell.length_c   1.000
_cell.angle_alpha   90.00
_cell.angle_beta   90.00
_cell.angle_gamma   90.00
#
_symmetry.space_group_name_H-M   'P 1'
#
loop_
_entity.id
_entity.type
_entity.pdbx_description
1 polymer ?
#
loop_
_entity_poly.entity_id
_entity_poly.type
_entity_poly.pdbx_seq_one_letter_code
_entity_poly.pdbx_strand_id
1 'polypeptide(L)' 'MLEKVRIHAAQLEAALDPAHATFTGEAVWTGPAARDFAGELTGRRARLRVLAQRIVEELEGELRATPEKVARSSAAR' A
#
# COMPACT_ATOMS: atom_id res chain seq x y z
N MET A 1 9.06 -10.44 -11.70
CA MET A 1 7.80 -9.67 -11.83
C MET A 1 7.33 -9.18 -10.46
N LEU A 2 7.14 -10.08 -9.49
CA LEU A 2 6.75 -9.72 -8.13
C LEU A 2 7.66 -8.68 -7.46
N GLU A 3 8.98 -8.79 -7.68
CA GLU A 3 9.94 -7.81 -7.13
C GLU A 3 9.66 -6.37 -7.59
N LYS A 4 9.29 -6.17 -8.86
CA LYS A 4 8.91 -4.84 -9.35
C LYS A 4 7.64 -4.33 -8.67
N VAL A 5 6.68 -5.22 -8.41
CA VAL A 5 5.43 -4.87 -7.72
C VAL A 5 5.72 -4.46 -6.27
N ARG A 6 6.60 -5.19 -5.56
CA ARG A 6 7.03 -4.82 -4.20
C ARG A 6 7.70 -3.45 -4.16
N ILE A 7 8.58 -3.15 -5.12
CA ILE A 7 9.20 -1.82 -5.24
C ILE A 7 8.15 -0.73 -5.40
N HIS A 8 7.16 -0.92 -6.29
CA HIS A 8 6.09 0.05 -6.49
C HIS A 8 5.16 0.16 -5.27
N ALA A 9 4.88 -0.94 -4.58
CA ALA A 9 4.09 -0.93 -3.34
C ALA A 9 4.80 -0.11 -2.26
N ALA A 10 6.09 -0.31 -2.06
CA ALA A 10 6.90 0.49 -1.12
C ALA A 10 6.91 1.98 -1.48
N GLN A 11 6.96 2.31 -2.77
CA GLN A 11 6.84 3.70 -3.24
C GLN A 11 5.46 4.29 -2.89
N LEU A 12 4.38 3.54 -3.06
CA LEU A 12 3.03 3.98 -2.70
C LEU A 12 2.86 4.16 -1.18
N GLU A 13 3.39 3.23 -0.38
CA GLU A 13 3.34 3.28 1.08
C GLU A 13 3.97 4.54 1.68
N ALA A 14 5.03 5.04 1.02
CA ALA A 14 5.79 6.21 1.41
C ALA A 14 5.37 7.50 0.67
N ALA A 15 4.54 7.41 -0.38
CA ALA A 15 4.24 8.55 -1.26
C ALA A 15 3.66 9.77 -0.53
N LEU A 16 2.92 9.53 0.55
CA LEU A 16 2.29 10.59 1.36
C LEU A 16 3.11 11.01 2.58
N ASP A 17 4.25 10.37 2.86
CA ASP A 17 5.09 10.69 4.03
C ASP A 17 5.62 12.13 3.99
N PRO A 18 6.15 12.66 2.86
CA PRO A 18 6.63 14.03 2.83
C PRO A 18 5.52 15.06 3.06
N ALA A 19 4.36 14.86 2.43
CA ALA A 19 3.21 15.74 2.64
C ALA A 19 2.73 15.67 4.09
N HIS A 20 2.60 14.47 4.65
CA HIS A 20 2.20 14.27 6.04
C HIS A 20 3.16 14.99 6.99
N ALA A 21 4.47 14.82 6.81
CA ALA A 21 5.49 15.49 7.61
C ALA A 21 5.39 17.03 7.55
N THR A 22 5.12 17.61 6.37
CA THR A 22 4.92 19.06 6.24
C THR A 22 3.71 19.57 7.02
N PHE A 23 2.58 18.84 6.99
CA PHE A 23 1.34 19.26 7.65
C PHE A 23 1.28 18.92 9.14
N THR A 24 2.12 17.99 9.62
CA THR A 24 2.19 17.61 11.05
C THR A 24 3.46 18.08 11.77
N GLY A 25 4.43 18.61 11.03
CA GLY A 25 5.70 19.12 11.55
C GLY A 25 5.59 20.55 12.05
N GLU A 26 6.37 21.46 11.48
CA GLU A 26 6.27 22.89 11.80
C GLU A 26 4.93 23.48 11.34
N ALA A 27 4.42 24.42 12.12
CA ALA A 27 3.14 25.07 11.93
C ALA A 27 3.14 26.03 10.72
N VAL A 28 3.29 25.50 9.49
CA VAL A 28 3.21 26.29 8.25
C VAL A 28 1.77 26.72 7.96
N TRP A 29 0.78 25.97 8.47
CA TRP A 29 -0.65 26.27 8.40
C TRP A 29 -1.34 25.88 9.70
N THR A 30 -2.09 26.80 10.31
CA THR A 30 -2.72 26.62 11.61
C THR A 30 -4.22 26.94 11.57
N GLY A 31 -4.94 26.44 12.57
CA GLY A 31 -6.39 26.63 12.73
C GLY A 31 -7.20 25.34 12.54
N PRO A 32 -8.53 25.40 12.74
CA PRO A 32 -9.40 24.22 12.65
C PRO A 32 -9.31 23.50 11.31
N ALA A 33 -9.34 24.24 10.20
CA ALA A 33 -9.23 23.67 8.85
C ALA A 33 -7.90 22.92 8.63
N ALA A 34 -6.79 23.43 9.17
CA ALA A 34 -5.49 22.77 9.07
C ALA A 34 -5.48 21.44 9.84
N ARG A 35 -6.12 21.41 11.02
CA ARG A 35 -6.26 20.20 11.83
C ARG A 35 -7.10 19.14 11.12
N ASP A 36 -8.24 19.54 10.56
CA ASP A 36 -9.13 18.63 9.85
C ASP A 36 -8.42 18.03 8.63
N PHE A 37 -7.74 18.86 7.85
CA PHE A 37 -6.95 18.40 6.71
C PHE A 37 -5.84 17.41 7.12
N ALA A 38 -5.09 17.70 8.19
CA ALA A 38 -4.05 16.80 8.70
C ALA A 38 -4.64 15.44 9.15
N GLY A 39 -5.83 15.45 9.75
CA GLY A 39 -6.58 14.25 10.10
C GLY A 39 -6.96 13.43 8.86
N GLU A 40 -7.52 14.08 7.84
CA GLU A 40 -7.88 13.39 6.60
C GLU A 40 -6.64 12.85 5.87
N LEU A 41 -5.54 13.61 5.83
CA LEU A 41 -4.27 13.19 5.22
C LEU A 41 -3.69 11.96 5.93
N THR A 42 -3.75 11.94 7.26
CA THR A 42 -3.37 10.77 8.07
C THR A 42 -4.21 9.55 7.68
N GLY A 43 -5.52 9.72 7.53
CA GLY A 43 -6.42 8.65 7.07
C GLY A 43 -6.13 8.17 5.65
N ARG A 44 -5.85 9.08 4.71
CA ARG A 44 -5.49 8.74 3.31
C ARG A 44 -4.18 7.96 3.26
N ARG A 45 -3.17 8.38 4.03
CA ARG A 45 -1.88 7.68 4.16
C ARG A 45 -2.04 6.26 4.69
N ALA A 46 -2.81 6.08 5.76
CA ALA A 46 -3.07 4.75 6.30
C ALA A 46 -3.77 3.83 5.29
N ARG A 47 -4.78 4.35 4.58
CA ARG A 47 -5.49 3.59 3.52
C ARG A 47 -4.57 3.19 2.37
N LEU A 48 -3.71 4.10 1.91
CA LEU A 48 -2.78 3.81 0.81
C LEU A 48 -1.83 2.66 1.16
N ARG A 49 -1.31 2.65 2.40
CA ARG A 49 -0.44 1.56 2.89
C ARG A 49 -1.14 0.21 2.91
N VAL A 50 -2.35 0.16 3.47
CA VAL A 50 -3.16 -1.06 3.53
C VAL A 50 -3.44 -1.60 2.12
N LEU A 51 -3.80 -0.73 1.17
CA LEU A 51 -4.08 -1.14 -0.20
C LEU A 51 -2.84 -1.65 -0.94
N ALA A 52 -1.70 -0.99 -0.79
CA ALA A 52 -0.43 -1.41 -1.39
C ALA A 52 0.00 -2.80 -0.88
N GLN A 53 -0.04 -2.99 0.44
CA GLN A 53 0.28 -4.26 1.08
C GLN A 53 -0.65 -5.39 0.61
N ARG A 54 -1.96 -5.11 0.54
CA ARG A 54 -2.96 -6.10 0.10
C ARG A 54 -2.70 -6.60 -1.33
N ILE A 55 -2.32 -5.71 -2.25
CA ILE A 55 -2.00 -6.09 -3.63
C ILE A 55 -0.81 -7.06 -3.67
N VAL A 56 0.23 -6.79 -2.87
CA VAL A 56 1.40 -7.67 -2.77
C VAL A 56 1.00 -9.04 -2.21
N GLU A 57 0.23 -9.07 -1.12
CA GLU A 57 -0.24 -10.30 -0.48
C GLU A 57 -1.11 -11.17 -1.41
N GLU A 58 -2.03 -10.55 -2.15
CA GLU A 58 -2.88 -11.25 -3.12
C GLU A 58 -2.03 -11.90 -4.23
N LEU A 59 -1.08 -11.17 -4.81
CA LEU A 59 -0.19 -11.69 -5.85
C LEU A 59 0.74 -12.80 -5.33
N GLU A 60 1.26 -12.65 -4.12
CA GLU A 60 2.06 -13.70 -3.47
C GLU A 60 1.24 -14.96 -3.20
N GLY A 61 -0.02 -14.79 -2.78
CA GLY A 61 -0.96 -15.88 -2.59
C GLY A 61 -1.24 -16.63 -3.88
N GLU A 62 -1.48 -15.92 -4.98
CA GLU A 62 -1.69 -16.51 -6.31
C GLU A 62 -0.47 -17.29 -6.80
N LEU A 63 0.73 -16.73 -6.65
CA LEU A 63 1.97 -17.39 -7.02
C LEU A 63 2.20 -18.67 -6.21
N ARG A 64 1.95 -18.63 -4.89
CA ARG A 64 2.07 -19.81 -4.02
C ARG A 64 1.06 -20.90 -4.35
N ALA A 65 -0.15 -20.53 -4.76
CA ALA A 65 -1.19 -21.47 -5.16
C ALA A 65 -0.97 -22.07 -6.57
N THR A 66 -0.11 -21.48 -7.39
CA THR A 66 0.08 -21.90 -8.80
C THR A 66 0.71 -23.29 -8.93
N PRO A 67 1.77 -23.67 -8.19
CA PRO A 67 2.29 -25.05 -8.19
C PRO A 67 1.23 -26.10 -7.83
N GLU A 68 0.37 -25.83 -6.84
CA GLU A 68 -0.72 -26.72 -6.45
C GLU A 68 -1.77 -26.89 -7.55
N LYS A 69 -2.07 -25.81 -8.30
CA LYS A 69 -3.01 -25.82 -9.42
C LYS A 69 -2.46 -26.59 -10.64
N VAL A 70 -1.17 -26.43 -10.94
CA VAL A 70 -0.51 -27.16 -12.04
C VAL A 70 -0.44 -28.67 -11.75
N ALA A 71 -0.09 -29.06 -10.53
CA ALA A 71 -0.04 -30.47 -10.13
C ALA A 71 -1.42 -31.15 -10.14
N ARG A 72 -2.49 -30.42 -9.85
CA ARG A 72 -3.87 -30.93 -9.93
C ARG A 72 -4.37 -31.09 -11.38
N SER A 73 -3.90 -30.23 -12.29
CA SER A 73 -4.26 -30.28 -13.71
C SER A 73 -3.52 -31.36 -14.50
N SER A 74 -2.31 -31.76 -14.10
CA SER A 74 -1.56 -32.83 -14.77
C SER A 74 -2.04 -34.24 -14.40
N ALA A 75 -3.03 -34.36 -13.52
CA ALA A 75 -3.66 -35.63 -13.15
C ALA A 75 -4.93 -35.97 -13.96
N ALA A 76 -5.30 -35.16 -14.96
CA ALA A 76 -6.33 -35.53 -15.94
C ALA A 76 -5.66 -36.21 -17.14
N ARG A 77 -5.87 -37.54 -17.24
CA ARG A 77 -5.48 -38.40 -18.36
C ARG A 77 -6.22 -38.04 -19.65
#